data_AF-A0A2E0WQK7-F1
#
_entry.id   AF-A0A2E0WQK7-F1
#
_cell.length_a   1.000
_cell.length_b   1.000
_cell.length_c   1.000
_cell.angle_alpha   90.00
_cell.angle_beta   90.00
_cell.angle_gamma   90.00
#
_symmetry.space_group_name_H-M   'P 1'
#
loop_
_entity.id
_entity.type
_entity.pdbx_description
1 polymer ?
#
loop_
_entity_poly.entity_id
_entity_poly.type
_entity_poly.pdbx_seq_one_letter_code
_entity_poly.pdbx_strand_id
1 'polypeptide(L)'
;MFGAPEADIAVTAFLLHLVWEFWQAPWYQGMSDMPHLQGILLCSRAAFGDAFIALLAYGTLAAYTRDRYWAAKASPSQVAGYVGVGLAVTIVLEWLATAVLDRWQYAASMPTVPLLGTGLAPLLQWLIVPLAVLGWIRRVWNLRR
;
A
#
# COMPACT_ATOMS: atom_id res chain seq x y z
N MET A 1 -2.70 -17.28 -10.74
CA MET A 1 -1.46 -16.99 -10.01
C MET A 1 -0.27 -17.50 -10.79
N PHE A 2 0.76 -16.67 -10.84
CA PHE A 2 1.94 -16.71 -11.70
C PHE A 2 2.94 -17.82 -11.32
N GLY A 3 2.65 -18.60 -10.28
CA GLY A 3 3.52 -19.69 -9.82
C GLY A 3 4.71 -19.21 -8.98
N ALA A 4 4.87 -17.90 -8.79
CA ALA A 4 5.85 -17.28 -7.92
C ALA A 4 5.14 -16.34 -6.93
N PRO A 5 5.37 -16.50 -5.61
CA PRO A 5 4.61 -15.77 -4.62
C PRO A 5 4.87 -14.26 -4.64
N GLU A 6 6.08 -13.84 -5.02
CA GLU A 6 6.45 -12.44 -5.20
C GLU A 6 5.66 -11.77 -6.31
N ALA A 7 5.51 -12.45 -7.46
CA ALA A 7 4.74 -11.93 -8.58
C ALA A 7 3.25 -11.83 -8.22
N ASP A 8 2.74 -12.81 -7.50
CA ASP A 8 1.37 -12.79 -7.01
C ASP A 8 1.11 -11.64 -6.03
N ILE A 9 2.03 -11.41 -5.07
CA ILE A 9 1.98 -10.27 -4.14
C ILE A 9 2.05 -8.96 -4.90
N ALA A 10 3.04 -8.79 -5.77
CA ALA A 10 3.28 -7.54 -6.50
C ALA A 10 2.08 -7.14 -7.37
N VAL A 11 1.52 -8.07 -8.14
CA VAL A 11 0.37 -7.79 -9.01
C VAL A 11 -0.88 -7.50 -8.18
N THR A 12 -1.16 -8.31 -7.15
CA THR A 12 -2.35 -8.09 -6.30
C THR A 12 -2.25 -6.78 -5.54
N ALA A 13 -1.08 -6.46 -4.97
CA ALA A 13 -0.83 -5.21 -4.27
C ALA A 13 -0.99 -4.02 -5.21
N PHE A 14 -0.35 -4.05 -6.38
CA PHE A 14 -0.48 -2.98 -7.38
C PHE A 14 -1.94 -2.69 -7.73
N LEU A 15 -2.72 -3.71 -8.04
CA LEU A 15 -4.11 -3.52 -8.45
C LEU A 15 -4.97 -2.93 -7.31
N LEU A 16 -4.80 -3.42 -6.08
CA LEU A 16 -5.58 -2.93 -4.95
C LEU A 16 -5.15 -1.53 -4.51
N HIS A 17 -3.84 -1.23 -4.50
CA HIS A 17 -3.34 0.12 -4.27
C HIS A 17 -3.82 1.07 -5.36
N LEU A 18 -3.80 0.68 -6.64
CA LEU A 18 -4.29 1.52 -7.73
C LEU A 18 -5.76 1.93 -7.54
N VAL A 19 -6.62 0.98 -7.17
CA VAL A 19 -8.03 1.29 -6.84
C VAL A 19 -8.11 2.28 -5.68
N TRP A 20 -7.32 2.05 -4.64
CA TRP A 20 -7.28 2.93 -3.48
C TRP A 20 -6.82 4.35 -3.84
N GLU A 21 -5.75 4.49 -4.63
CA GLU A 21 -5.22 5.78 -5.08
C GLU A 21 -6.28 6.62 -5.80
N PHE A 22 -7.07 6.00 -6.69
CA PHE A 22 -8.17 6.69 -7.34
C PHE A 22 -9.31 7.05 -6.39
N TRP A 23 -9.60 6.22 -5.39
CA TRP A 23 -10.65 6.50 -4.40
C TRP A 23 -10.28 7.63 -3.45
N GLN A 24 -9.00 7.75 -3.08
CA GLN A 24 -8.53 8.82 -2.20
C GLN A 24 -8.21 10.12 -2.95
N ALA A 25 -8.08 10.10 -4.28
CA ALA A 25 -7.73 11.28 -5.08
C ALA A 25 -8.56 12.54 -4.76
N PRO A 26 -9.89 12.48 -4.49
CA PRO A 26 -10.68 13.66 -4.12
C PRO A 26 -10.24 14.36 -2.81
N TRP A 27 -9.44 13.70 -1.98
CA TRP A 27 -8.91 14.25 -0.73
C TRP A 27 -7.56 14.96 -0.88
N TYR A 28 -7.03 15.07 -2.10
CA TYR A 28 -5.80 15.81 -2.40
C TYR A 28 -6.12 17.08 -3.20
N GLN A 29 -5.44 18.19 -2.86
CA GLN A 29 -5.64 19.45 -3.58
C GLN A 29 -5.21 19.34 -5.04
N GLY A 30 -5.97 20.00 -5.93
CA GLY A 30 -5.66 20.08 -7.35
C GLY A 30 -5.97 18.82 -8.15
N MET A 31 -6.39 17.71 -7.53
CA MET A 31 -6.75 16.48 -8.23
C MET A 31 -8.04 16.60 -9.06
N SER A 32 -9.00 17.41 -8.60
CA SER A 32 -10.26 17.67 -9.31
C SER A 32 -10.08 18.39 -10.64
N ASP A 33 -9.08 19.27 -10.70
CA ASP A 33 -8.80 20.15 -11.84
C ASP A 33 -7.69 19.58 -12.74
N MET A 34 -7.06 18.49 -12.31
CA MET A 34 -5.96 17.85 -13.02
C MET A 34 -6.47 17.18 -14.31
N PRO A 35 -5.77 17.34 -15.46
CA PRO A 35 -6.10 16.60 -16.66
C PRO A 35 -6.11 15.09 -16.41
N HIS A 36 -7.12 14.39 -16.92
CA HIS A 36 -7.36 12.97 -16.60
C HIS A 36 -6.13 12.08 -16.79
N LEU A 37 -5.38 12.27 -17.89
CA LEU A 37 -4.17 11.49 -18.15
C LEU A 37 -3.09 11.72 -17.08
N GLN A 38 -2.93 12.97 -16.60
CA GLN A 38 -1.96 13.27 -15.55
C GLN A 38 -2.37 12.62 -14.23
N GLY A 39 -3.66 12.69 -13.87
CA GLY A 39 -4.19 12.00 -12.69
C GLY A 39 -3.99 10.49 -12.76
N ILE A 40 -4.27 9.88 -13.91
CA ILE A 40 -4.05 8.44 -14.15
C ILE A 40 -2.57 8.07 -13.96
N LEU A 41 -1.66 8.83 -14.56
CA LEU A 41 -0.22 8.56 -14.43
C LEU A 41 0.29 8.78 -13.01
N LEU A 42 -0.24 9.79 -12.30
CA LEU A 42 0.11 10.08 -10.92
C LEU A 42 -0.33 8.94 -9.99
N CYS A 43 -1.61 8.55 -10.03
CA CYS A 43 -2.14 7.43 -9.24
C CYS A 43 -1.45 6.10 -9.59
N SER A 44 -1.17 5.87 -10.88
CA SER A 44 -0.43 4.67 -11.32
C SER A 44 0.97 4.63 -10.73
N ARG A 45 1.70 5.75 -10.77
CA ARG A 45 3.05 5.85 -10.21
C ARG A 45 3.04 5.67 -8.69
N ALA A 46 2.05 6.24 -7.99
CA ALA A 46 1.86 6.05 -6.55
C ALA A 46 1.65 4.57 -6.23
N ALA A 47 0.68 3.92 -6.88
CA ALA A 47 0.38 2.50 -6.71
C ALA A 47 1.57 1.58 -7.03
N PHE A 48 2.41 1.92 -8.01
CA PHE A 48 3.67 1.21 -8.26
C PHE A 48 4.64 1.33 -7.08
N GLY A 49 4.75 2.50 -6.47
CA GLY A 49 5.54 2.73 -5.26
C GLY A 49 5.02 1.89 -4.08
N ASP A 50 3.72 1.90 -3.84
CA ASP A 50 3.12 1.08 -2.78
C ASP A 50 3.31 -0.42 -3.01
N ALA A 51 3.10 -0.90 -4.23
CA ALA A 51 3.33 -2.30 -4.58
C ALA A 51 4.79 -2.72 -4.37
N PHE A 52 5.74 -1.81 -4.63
CA PHE A 52 7.15 -2.04 -4.37
C PHE A 52 7.45 -2.12 -2.87
N ILE A 53 6.90 -1.22 -2.05
CA ILE A 53 7.02 -1.26 -0.59
C ILE A 53 6.41 -2.57 -0.05
N ALA A 54 5.23 -2.95 -0.55
CA ALA A 54 4.56 -4.19 -0.19
C ALA A 54 5.44 -5.41 -0.53
N LEU A 55 6.04 -5.44 -1.72
CA LEU A 55 6.94 -6.52 -2.10
C LEU A 55 8.20 -6.59 -1.22
N LEU A 56 8.80 -5.45 -0.87
CA LEU A 56 9.95 -5.40 0.02
C LEU A 56 9.61 -5.85 1.45
N ALA A 57 8.47 -5.41 1.99
CA ALA A 57 7.99 -5.84 3.29
C ALA A 57 7.77 -7.37 3.30
N TYR A 58 7.15 -7.89 2.25
CA TYR A 58 6.93 -9.32 2.07
C TYR A 58 8.23 -10.11 2.02
N GLY A 59 9.19 -9.66 1.19
CA GLY A 59 10.49 -10.30 1.01
C GLY A 59 11.34 -10.28 2.28
N THR A 60 11.29 -9.18 3.04
CA THR A 60 11.98 -9.05 4.33
C THR A 60 11.47 -10.08 5.34
N LEU A 61 10.15 -10.23 5.43
CA LEU A 61 9.53 -11.26 6.28
C LEU A 61 9.85 -12.67 5.80
N ALA A 62 9.81 -12.91 4.49
CA ALA A 62 10.15 -14.21 3.92
C ALA A 62 11.60 -14.61 4.22
N ALA A 63 12.54 -13.66 4.13
CA ALA A 63 13.94 -13.87 4.50
C ALA A 63 14.10 -14.12 6.00
N TYR A 64 13.41 -13.34 6.84
CA TYR A 64 13.43 -13.48 8.30
C TYR A 64 12.86 -14.83 8.76
N THR A 65 11.72 -15.26 8.20
CA THR A 65 11.10 -16.54 8.57
C THR A 65 11.66 -17.73 7.81
N ARG A 66 12.55 -17.49 6.84
CA ARG A 66 13.08 -18.49 5.90
C ARG A 66 11.98 -19.31 5.21
N ASP A 67 10.84 -18.66 4.95
CA ASP A 67 9.67 -19.29 4.33
C ASP A 67 9.14 -18.37 3.23
N ARG A 68 9.39 -18.76 1.98
CA ARG A 68 8.91 -18.05 0.79
C ARG A 68 7.40 -18.17 0.59
N TYR A 69 6.70 -19.03 1.32
CA TYR A 69 5.25 -19.20 1.19
C TYR A 69 4.50 -18.81 2.46
N TRP A 70 5.14 -18.02 3.34
CA TRP A 70 4.60 -17.65 4.64
C TRP A 70 3.19 -17.05 4.57
N ALA A 71 2.89 -16.27 3.51
CA ALA A 71 1.58 -15.65 3.31
C ALA A 71 0.42 -16.68 3.19
N ALA A 72 0.71 -17.93 2.82
CA ALA A 72 -0.28 -19.02 2.78
C ALA A 72 -0.87 -19.32 4.17
N LYS A 73 -0.03 -19.20 5.20
CA LYS A 73 -0.32 -19.57 6.59
C LYS A 73 0.25 -18.52 7.55
N ALA A 74 0.06 -17.25 7.20
CA ALA A 74 0.64 -16.14 7.94
C ALA A 74 0.18 -16.15 9.40
N SER A 75 1.15 -16.08 10.32
CA SER A 75 0.88 -15.85 11.74
C SER A 75 0.46 -14.40 11.98
N PRO A 76 -0.24 -14.10 13.09
CA PRO A 76 -0.58 -12.72 13.45
C PRO A 76 0.64 -11.80 13.53
N SER A 77 1.81 -12.31 13.98
CA SER A 77 3.05 -11.52 14.05
C SER A 77 3.62 -11.20 12.66
N GLN A 78 3.53 -12.11 11.70
CA GLN A 78 3.95 -11.85 10.32
C GLN A 78 3.03 -10.82 9.65
N VAL A 79 1.72 -10.93 9.86
CA VAL A 79 0.75 -9.94 9.38
C VAL A 79 1.03 -8.56 9.99
N ALA A 80 1.23 -8.49 11.31
CA ALA A 80 1.55 -7.25 12.01
C ALA A 80 2.87 -6.64 11.51
N GLY A 81 3.91 -7.46 11.29
CA GLY A 81 5.17 -7.00 10.71
C GLY A 81 5.00 -6.45 9.30
N TYR A 82 4.20 -7.12 8.47
CA TYR A 82 3.95 -6.72 7.08
C TYR A 82 3.26 -5.36 6.99
N VAL A 83 2.18 -5.20 7.77
CA VAL A 83 1.44 -3.94 7.91
C VAL A 83 2.31 -2.86 8.56
N GLY A 84 3.06 -3.21 9.60
CA GLY A 84 3.90 -2.28 10.36
C GLY A 84 5.02 -1.66 9.53
N VAL A 85 5.71 -2.46 8.70
CA VAL A 85 6.73 -1.94 7.77
C VAL A 85 6.10 -0.93 6.80
N GLY A 86 4.95 -1.29 6.23
CA GLY A 86 4.20 -0.42 5.35
C GLY A 86 3.81 0.90 5.98
N LEU A 87 3.17 0.86 7.15
CA LEU A 87 2.78 2.05 7.91
C LEU A 87 3.98 2.93 8.25
N ALA A 88 5.09 2.35 8.69
CA ALA A 88 6.30 3.10 9.02
C ALA A 88 6.85 3.84 7.79
N VAL A 89 6.94 3.16 6.65
CA VAL A 89 7.41 3.76 5.39
C VAL A 89 6.45 4.87 4.95
N THR A 90 5.14 4.65 5.01
CA THR A 90 4.14 5.64 4.59
C THR A 90 4.15 6.89 5.44
N ILE A 91 4.24 6.74 6.78
CA ILE A 91 4.36 7.90 7.67
C ILE A 91 5.58 8.74 7.31
N VAL A 92 6.73 8.09 7.08
CA VAL A 92 7.97 8.79 6.68
C VAL A 92 7.83 9.47 5.32
N LEU A 93 7.29 8.77 4.32
CA LEU A 93 7.14 9.32 2.97
C LEU A 93 6.14 10.48 2.91
N GLU A 94 4.99 10.36 3.59
CA GLU A 94 4.00 11.43 3.66
C GLU A 94 4.56 12.65 4.40
N TRP A 95 5.30 12.45 5.49
CA TRP A 95 5.96 13.54 6.20
C TRP A 95 6.99 14.24 5.30
N LEU A 96 7.82 13.49 4.58
CA LEU A 96 8.77 14.06 3.63
C LEU A 96 8.06 14.82 2.50
N ALA A 97 6.98 14.26 1.96
CA ALA A 97 6.27 14.84 0.83
C ALA A 97 5.49 16.11 1.19
N THR A 98 4.87 16.15 2.36
CA THR A 98 4.01 17.27 2.80
C THR A 98 4.79 18.33 3.57
N ALA A 99 5.65 17.94 4.52
CA ALA A 99 6.30 18.89 5.43
C ALA A 99 7.66 19.37 4.94
N VAL A 100 8.38 18.57 4.14
CA VAL A 100 9.76 18.87 3.74
C VAL A 100 9.87 19.29 2.28
N LEU A 101 9.17 18.59 1.39
CA LEU A 101 9.34 18.72 -0.06
C LEU A 101 8.18 19.44 -0.77
N ASP A 102 7.09 19.76 -0.05
CA ASP A 102 5.88 20.41 -0.57
C ASP A 102 5.40 19.81 -1.91
N ARG A 103 5.43 18.48 -2.02
CA ARG A 103 5.08 17.75 -3.26
C ARG A 103 3.59 17.66 -3.49
N TRP A 104 2.82 17.58 -2.42
CA TRP A 104 1.37 17.56 -2.45
C TRP A 104 0.80 18.07 -1.13
N GLN A 105 -0.44 18.52 -1.18
CA GLN A 105 -1.17 19.04 -0.04
C GLN A 105 -2.54 18.38 0.06
N TYR A 106 -2.97 18.11 1.27
CA TYR A 106 -4.29 17.57 1.54
C TYR A 106 -5.37 18.64 1.34
N ALA A 107 -6.50 18.23 0.77
CA ALA A 107 -7.68 19.08 0.70
C ALA A 107 -8.24 19.31 2.12
N ALA A 108 -8.97 20.41 2.33
CA ALA A 108 -9.60 20.70 3.62
C ALA A 108 -10.58 19.61 4.09
N SER A 109 -11.07 18.78 3.16
CA SER A 109 -11.94 17.64 3.44
C SER A 109 -11.21 16.38 3.94
N MET A 110 -9.88 16.32 3.83
CA MET A 110 -9.09 15.16 4.26
C MET A 110 -8.94 15.14 5.79
N PRO A 111 -9.44 14.10 6.47
CA PRO A 111 -9.16 13.93 7.89
C PRO A 111 -7.67 13.64 8.09
N THR A 112 -7.02 14.37 9.00
CA THR A 112 -5.61 14.14 9.37
C THR A 112 -5.49 13.59 10.79
N VAL A 113 -4.50 12.74 11.05
CA VAL A 113 -4.21 12.26 12.40
C VAL A 113 -3.45 13.34 13.19
N PRO A 114 -4.02 13.93 14.27
CA PRO A 114 -3.47 15.12 14.91
C PRO A 114 -2.02 15.00 15.42
N LEU A 115 -1.60 13.79 15.80
CA LEU A 115 -0.25 13.53 16.31
C LEU A 115 0.80 13.38 15.20
N LEU A 116 0.37 12.96 14.00
CA LEU A 116 1.26 12.65 12.88
C LEU A 116 1.24 13.73 11.79
N GLY A 117 0.16 14.51 11.70
CA GLY A 117 -0.11 15.42 10.57
C GLY A 117 -0.42 14.69 9.25
N THR A 118 -0.27 13.37 9.20
CA THR A 118 -0.54 12.52 8.05
C THR A 118 -2.04 12.38 7.80
N GLY A 119 -2.42 12.35 6.53
CA GLY A 119 -3.79 12.06 6.11
C GLY A 119 -4.26 10.67 6.55
N LEU A 120 -5.54 10.54 6.85
CA LEU A 120 -6.13 9.27 7.29
C LEU A 120 -6.15 8.22 6.18
N ALA A 121 -6.35 8.63 4.92
CA ALA A 121 -6.47 7.69 3.80
C ALA A 121 -5.18 6.89 3.52
N PRO A 122 -3.96 7.48 3.51
CA PRO A 122 -2.71 6.72 3.41
C PRO A 122 -2.51 5.71 4.55
N LEU A 123 -2.96 6.03 5.76
CA LEU A 123 -2.86 5.10 6.89
C LEU A 123 -3.86 3.94 6.73
N LEU A 124 -5.10 4.26 6.35
CA LEU A 124 -6.11 3.25 6.07
C LEU A 124 -5.73 2.37 4.87
N GLN A 125 -5.05 2.92 3.86
CA GLN A 125 -4.50 2.17 2.73
C GLN A 125 -3.62 1.03 3.23
N TRP A 126 -2.66 1.37 4.10
CA TRP A 126 -1.70 0.41 4.64
C TRP A 126 -2.25 -0.50 5.73
N LEU A 127 -3.44 -0.22 6.26
CA LEU A 127 -4.19 -1.16 7.10
C LEU A 127 -5.04 -2.12 6.26
N ILE A 128 -5.77 -1.62 5.28
CA ILE A 128 -6.81 -2.39 4.56
C ILE A 128 -6.21 -3.16 3.39
N VAL A 129 -5.43 -2.51 2.53
CA VAL A 129 -4.92 -3.12 1.29
C VAL A 129 -4.00 -4.31 1.59
N PRO A 130 -2.99 -4.22 2.48
CA PRO A 130 -2.14 -5.36 2.81
C PRO A 130 -2.91 -6.58 3.35
N LEU A 131 -3.94 -6.35 4.18
CA LEU A 131 -4.78 -7.43 4.69
C LEU A 131 -5.61 -8.08 3.57
N ALA A 132 -6.16 -7.28 2.66
CA ALA A 132 -6.87 -7.78 1.49
C ALA A 132 -5.95 -8.59 0.57
N VAL A 133 -4.71 -8.12 0.34
CA VAL A 133 -3.67 -8.85 -0.41
C VAL A 133 -3.43 -10.21 0.24
N LEU A 134 -3.05 -10.25 1.52
CA LEU A 134 -2.75 -11.53 2.20
C LEU A 134 -3.96 -12.47 2.23
N GLY A 135 -5.17 -11.94 2.43
CA GLY A 135 -6.41 -12.71 2.39
C GLY A 135 -6.68 -13.34 1.02
N TRP A 136 -6.49 -12.57 -0.06
CA TRP A 136 -6.62 -13.06 -1.43
C TRP A 136 -5.59 -14.14 -1.75
N ILE A 137 -4.32 -13.88 -1.43
CA ILE A 137 -3.20 -14.81 -1.67
C ILE A 137 -3.45 -16.14 -0.97
N ARG A 138 -3.83 -16.08 0.32
CA ARG A 138 -4.19 -17.27 1.10
C ARG A 138 -5.33 -18.06 0.46
N ARG A 139 -6.37 -17.39 -0.02
CA ARG A 139 -7.51 -18.04 -0.68
C ARG A 139 -7.07 -18.75 -1.97
N VAL A 140 -6.34 -18.06 -2.85
CA VAL A 140 -5.99 -18.63 -4.16
C VAL A 140 -4.97 -19.77 -4.03
N TRP A 141 -4.00 -19.69 -3.12
CA TRP A 141 -3.06 -20.79 -2.90
C TRP A 141 -3.71 -22.01 -2.23
N ASN A 142 -4.69 -21.82 -1.36
CA ASN A 142 -5.41 -22.95 -0.76
C ASN A 142 -6.23 -23.74 -1.79
N LEU A 143 -6.77 -23.07 -2.82
CA LEU A 143 -7.51 -23.73 -3.91
C LEU A 143 -6.61 -24.56 -4.86
N ARG A 144 -5.29 -24.43 -4.73
CA ARG A 144 -4.30 -25.15 -5.56
C ARG A 144 -3.66 -26.35 -4.84
N ARG A 145 -4.06 -26.62 -3.60
CA ARG A 145 -3.70 -27.84 -2.86
C ARG A 145 -4.83 -28.84 -2.92
#